data_AF-E9CLV5-F1
#
_entry.id   AF-E9CLV5-F1
#
_cell.length_a   1.000
_cell.length_b   1.000
_cell.length_c   1.000
_cell.angle_alpha   90.00
_cell.angle_beta   90.00
_cell.angle_gamma   90.00
#
_symmetry.space_group_name_H-M   'P 1'
#
loop_
_entity.id
_entity.type
_entity.pdbx_description
1 polymer ?
#
loop_
_entity_poly.entity_id
_entity_poly.type
_entity_poly.pdbx_seq_one_letter_code
_entity_poly.pdbx_strand_id
1 'polypeptide(L)'
;MIDYSKMSEYRFQQIMDAELEKYEAMLNKSQDEQKLIGERTTIEMRGLKITTLRCAASALFPHTDQKLIFMLIHSDWMTNKFEDFLYDIVQRLVIVERVMELSHAENETPDNFDEVA
;
A
#
# COMPACT_ATOMS: atom_id res chain seq x y z
N MET A 1 -2.91 -23.85 -5.08
CA MET A 1 -2.25 -22.64 -5.59
C MET A 1 -3.20 -21.92 -6.54
N ILE A 2 -3.68 -20.73 -6.18
CA ILE A 2 -4.41 -19.88 -7.13
C ILE A 2 -3.36 -19.21 -8.03
N ASP A 3 -3.36 -19.57 -9.31
CA ASP A 3 -2.51 -18.95 -10.31
C ASP A 3 -3.20 -17.67 -10.82
N TYR A 4 -2.87 -16.53 -10.20
CA TYR A 4 -3.44 -15.23 -10.56
C TYR A 4 -3.12 -14.82 -12.00
N SER A 5 -2.08 -15.39 -12.63
CA SER A 5 -1.72 -15.10 -14.03
C SER A 5 -2.67 -15.75 -15.06
N LYS A 6 -3.45 -16.76 -14.63
CA LYS A 6 -4.44 -17.46 -15.47
C LYS A 6 -5.88 -17.03 -15.17
N MET A 7 -6.05 -16.13 -14.20
CA MET A 7 -7.35 -15.62 -13.79
C MET A 7 -7.75 -14.44 -14.68
N SER A 8 -9.04 -14.34 -15.03
CA SER A 8 -9.52 -13.12 -15.68
C SER A 8 -9.39 -11.94 -14.72
N GLU A 9 -9.04 -10.77 -15.24
CA GLU A 9 -8.90 -9.53 -14.48
C GLU A 9 -10.11 -9.26 -13.57
N TYR A 10 -11.32 -9.44 -14.10
CA TYR A 10 -12.56 -9.30 -13.34
C TYR A 10 -12.64 -10.23 -12.11
N ARG A 11 -12.23 -11.49 -12.27
CA ARG A 11 -12.28 -12.48 -11.18
C ARG A 11 -11.19 -12.23 -10.14
N PHE A 12 -10.02 -11.77 -10.59
CA PHE A 12 -8.95 -11.33 -9.69
C PHE A 12 -9.42 -10.16 -8.83
N GLN A 13 -10.01 -9.14 -9.45
CA GLN A 13 -10.52 -7.97 -8.76
C GLN A 13 -11.54 -8.33 -7.69
N GLN A 14 -12.53 -9.17 -8.01
CA GLN A 14 -13.54 -9.60 -7.04
C GLN A 14 -12.96 -10.31 -5.80
N ILE A 15 -12.00 -11.21 -6.01
CA ILE A 15 -11.33 -11.90 -4.90
C ILE A 15 -10.55 -10.89 -4.07
N MET A 16 -9.85 -9.99 -4.73
CA MET A 16 -8.97 -9.05 -4.04
C MET A 16 -9.75 -8.02 -3.23
N ASP A 17 -10.86 -7.52 -3.76
CA ASP A 17 -11.77 -6.63 -3.04
C ASP A 17 -12.35 -7.32 -1.78
N ALA A 18 -12.76 -8.58 -1.89
CA ALA A 18 -13.31 -9.33 -0.77
C ALA A 18 -12.28 -9.59 0.35
N GLU A 19 -11.05 -9.96 -0.01
CA GLU A 19 -9.97 -10.17 0.96
C GLU A 19 -9.53 -8.86 1.63
N LEU A 20 -9.48 -7.76 0.87
CA LEU A 20 -9.21 -6.43 1.44
C LEU A 20 -10.31 -5.99 2.41
N GLU A 21 -11.58 -6.18 2.07
CA GLU A 21 -12.70 -5.83 2.95
C GLU A 21 -12.65 -6.61 4.28
N LYS A 22 -12.38 -7.93 4.22
CA LYS A 22 -12.18 -8.76 5.41
C LYS A 22 -11.03 -8.25 6.26
N TYR A 23 -9.89 -7.95 5.64
CA TYR A 23 -8.71 -7.49 6.35
C TYR A 23 -8.92 -6.11 6.98
N GLU A 24 -9.56 -5.17 6.30
CA GLU A 24 -9.89 -3.85 6.85
C GLU A 24 -10.80 -3.97 8.09
N ALA A 25 -11.78 -4.88 8.05
CA ALA A 25 -12.65 -5.14 9.20
C ALA A 25 -11.87 -5.72 10.40
N MET A 26 -10.84 -6.54 10.15
CA MET A 26 -9.94 -7.07 11.18
C MET A 26 -8.99 -6.00 11.70
N LEU A 27 -8.37 -5.24 10.81
CA LEU A 27 -7.42 -4.17 11.12
C LEU A 27 -8.06 -3.14 12.06
N ASN A 28 -9.32 -2.77 11.82
CA ASN A 28 -10.07 -1.85 12.69
C ASN A 28 -10.28 -2.35 14.12
N LYS A 29 -10.11 -3.66 14.37
CA LYS A 29 -10.34 -4.31 15.67
C LYS A 29 -9.05 -4.77 16.35
N SER A 30 -7.95 -4.89 15.61
CA SER A 30 -6.67 -5.41 16.11
C SER A 30 -5.63 -4.31 16.23
N GLN A 31 -5.33 -3.90 17.47
CA GLN A 31 -4.31 -2.88 17.75
C GLN A 31 -2.90 -3.34 17.36
N ASP A 32 -2.61 -4.64 17.54
CA ASP A 32 -1.31 -5.22 17.16
C ASP A 32 -1.10 -5.16 15.65
N GLU A 33 -2.14 -5.45 14.87
CA GLU A 33 -2.07 -5.40 13.42
C GLU A 33 -1.92 -3.95 12.91
N GLN A 34 -2.66 -3.00 13.52
CA GLN A 34 -2.49 -1.57 13.23
C GLN A 34 -1.05 -1.11 13.47
N LYS A 35 -0.46 -1.55 14.59
CA LYS A 35 0.93 -1.24 14.93
C LYS A 35 1.90 -1.86 13.92
N LEU A 36 1.71 -3.13 13.55
CA LEU A 36 2.53 -3.82 12.56
C LEU A 36 2.53 -3.08 11.21
N ILE A 37 1.35 -2.70 10.72
CA ILE A 37 1.22 -1.94 9.47
C ILE A 37 1.94 -0.59 9.58
N GLY A 38 1.78 0.14 10.69
CA GLY A 38 2.47 1.40 10.92
C GLY A 38 4.00 1.26 10.94
N GLU A 39 4.52 0.21 11.58
CA GLU A 39 5.96 -0.08 11.63
C GLU A 39 6.51 -0.43 10.24
N ARG A 40 5.86 -1.32 9.50
CA ARG A 40 6.26 -1.67 8.12
C ARG A 40 6.21 -0.46 7.19
N THR A 41 5.14 0.34 7.26
CA THR A 41 5.01 1.59 6.48
C THR A 41 6.17 2.54 6.77
N THR A 42 6.53 2.70 8.05
CA THR A 42 7.65 3.56 8.46
C THR A 42 9.00 3.06 7.92
N ILE A 43 9.20 1.74 7.87
CA ILE A 43 10.43 1.14 7.32
C ILE A 43 10.54 1.43 5.82
N GLU A 44 9.48 1.15 5.07
CA GLU A 44 9.45 1.36 3.62
C GLU A 44 9.63 2.84 3.25
N MET A 45 8.99 3.74 3.99
CA MET A 45 9.11 5.19 3.79
C MET A 45 10.56 5.71 3.92
N ARG A 46 11.40 5.10 4.75
CA ARG A 46 12.82 5.51 4.91
C ARG A 46 13.65 5.32 3.64
N GLY A 47 13.24 4.42 2.75
CA GLY A 47 13.92 4.17 1.47
C GLY A 47 13.56 5.17 0.38
N LEU A 48 12.48 5.94 0.55
CA LEU A 48 11.91 6.76 -0.51
C LEU A 48 12.49 8.16 -0.57
N LYS A 49 12.77 8.62 -1.79
CA LYS A 49 13.31 9.95 -2.06
C LYS A 49 12.25 10.84 -2.71
N ILE A 50 11.89 11.91 -2.01
CA ILE A 50 10.95 12.94 -2.48
C ILE A 50 11.45 13.66 -3.75
N THR A 51 12.75 13.65 -4.01
CA THR A 51 13.36 14.28 -5.20
C THR A 51 12.73 13.82 -6.50
N THR A 52 12.36 12.54 -6.63
CA THR A 52 11.72 12.02 -7.84
C THR A 52 10.33 12.61 -8.05
N LEU A 53 9.54 12.73 -6.96
CA LEU A 53 8.24 13.39 -6.99
C LEU A 53 8.36 14.88 -7.31
N ARG A 54 9.35 15.57 -6.76
CA ARG A 54 9.62 16.98 -7.09
C ARG A 54 9.93 17.18 -8.57
N CYS A 55 10.76 16.30 -9.15
CA CYS A 55 11.07 16.33 -10.58
C CYS A 55 9.80 16.10 -11.42
N ALA A 56 8.99 15.11 -11.07
CA ALA A 56 7.73 14.83 -11.77
C ALA A 56 6.75 16.00 -11.67
N ALA A 57 6.56 16.57 -10.48
CA ALA A 57 5.71 17.74 -10.27
C ALA A 57 6.18 18.95 -11.08
N SER A 58 7.50 19.17 -11.16
CA SER A 58 8.06 20.28 -11.93
C SER A 58 7.80 20.13 -13.43
N ALA A 59 7.82 18.90 -13.95
CA ALA A 59 7.57 18.62 -15.36
C ALA A 59 6.12 18.90 -15.79
N LEU A 60 5.17 18.98 -14.86
CA LEU A 60 3.77 19.29 -15.15
C LEU A 60 3.51 20.78 -15.45
N PHE A 61 4.48 21.66 -15.21
CA PHE A 61 4.35 23.11 -15.39
C PHE A 61 5.40 23.71 -16.37
N PRO A 62 5.48 23.23 -17.63
CA PRO A 62 6.54 23.64 -18.55
C PRO A 62 6.50 25.12 -18.97
N HIS A 63 5.33 25.77 -18.90
CA HIS A 63 5.10 27.14 -19.40
C HIS A 63 4.65 28.16 -18.33
N THR A 64 4.63 27.77 -17.04
CA THR A 64 4.33 28.70 -15.95
C THR A 64 5.58 29.51 -15.59
N ASP A 65 5.47 30.59 -14.79
CA ASP A 65 6.64 31.25 -14.19
C ASP A 65 7.42 30.21 -13.38
N GLN A 66 8.45 29.65 -14.04
CA GLN A 66 9.20 28.51 -13.54
C GLN A 66 9.84 28.82 -12.21
N LYS A 67 10.14 30.09 -11.91
CA LYS A 67 10.74 30.49 -10.65
C LYS A 67 9.76 30.38 -9.49
N LEU A 68 8.54 30.89 -9.64
CA LEU A 68 7.52 30.82 -8.59
C LEU A 68 7.06 29.38 -8.36
N ILE A 69 6.83 28.61 -9.42
CA ILE A 69 6.45 27.19 -9.31
C ILE A 69 7.58 26.36 -8.71
N PHE A 70 8.83 26.60 -9.11
CA PHE A 70 9.98 25.94 -8.52
C PHE A 70 10.06 26.22 -7.01
N MET A 71 9.91 27.47 -6.59
CA MET A 71 9.90 27.84 -5.16
C MET A 71 8.76 27.15 -4.40
N LEU A 72 7.57 27.04 -5.00
CA LEU A 72 6.44 26.34 -4.40
C LEU A 72 6.73 24.84 -4.24
N ILE A 73 7.19 24.16 -5.30
CA ILE A 73 7.49 22.71 -5.29
C ILE A 73 8.58 22.35 -4.27
N HIS A 74 9.52 23.27 -4.04
CA HIS A 74 10.62 23.08 -3.09
C HIS A 74 10.31 23.64 -1.68
N SER A 75 9.09 24.12 -1.44
CA SER A 75 8.68 24.61 -0.12
C SER A 75 8.48 23.47 0.89
N ASP A 76 8.57 23.80 2.17
CA ASP A 76 8.29 22.87 3.28
C ASP A 76 6.85 22.35 3.21
N TRP A 77 5.90 23.23 2.84
CA TRP A 77 4.50 22.84 2.68
C TRP A 77 4.32 21.75 1.60
N MET A 78 4.95 21.90 0.43
CA MET A 78 4.90 20.86 -0.61
C MET A 78 5.67 19.60 -0.22
N THR A 79 6.73 19.75 0.57
CA THR A 79 7.48 18.59 1.09
C THR A 79 6.59 17.73 1.97
N ASN A 80 5.90 18.33 2.94
CA ASN A 80 4.94 17.62 3.79
C ASN A 80 3.82 16.98 2.95
N LYS A 81 3.32 17.68 1.92
CA LYS A 81 2.30 17.11 1.02
C LYS A 81 2.78 15.90 0.23
N PHE A 82 4.04 15.90 -0.22
CA PHE A 82 4.60 14.73 -0.87
C PHE A 82 4.87 13.59 0.11
N GLU A 83 5.27 13.89 1.34
CA GLU A 83 5.46 12.89 2.39
C GLU A 83 4.14 12.23 2.79
N ASP A 84 3.08 13.01 3.02
CA ASP A 84 1.74 12.51 3.31
C ASP A 84 1.25 11.59 2.17
N PHE A 85 1.37 12.05 0.92
CA PHE A 85 0.97 11.28 -0.26
C PHE A 85 1.75 9.97 -0.41
N LEU A 86 3.07 10.01 -0.20
CA LEU A 86 3.91 8.80 -0.23
C LEU A 86 3.52 7.84 0.88
N TYR A 87 3.27 8.37 2.09
CA TYR A 87 2.87 7.56 3.23
C TYR A 87 1.56 6.81 2.95
N ASP A 88 0.54 7.49 2.42
CA ASP A 88 -0.75 6.89 2.10
C ASP A 88 -0.61 5.76 1.07
N ILE A 89 0.19 5.97 0.03
CA ILE A 89 0.46 4.94 -0.99
C ILE A 89 1.19 3.74 -0.39
N VAL A 90 2.27 3.99 0.34
CA VAL A 90 3.08 2.93 0.95
C VAL A 90 2.25 2.13 1.94
N GLN A 91 1.47 2.79 2.78
CA GLN A 91 0.58 2.12 3.73
C GLN A 91 -0.41 1.21 3.01
N ARG A 92 -0.98 1.65 1.88
CA ARG A 92 -1.90 0.83 1.10
C ARG A 92 -1.21 -0.38 0.47
N LEU A 93 0.01 -0.23 -0.03
CA LEU A 93 0.80 -1.33 -0.57
C LEU A 93 1.15 -2.36 0.50
N VAL A 94 1.57 -1.91 1.69
CA VAL A 94 1.85 -2.78 2.84
C VAL A 94 0.61 -3.56 3.26
N ILE A 95 -0.58 -2.93 3.23
CA ILE A 95 -1.85 -3.64 3.49
C ILE A 95 -2.08 -4.74 2.45
N VAL A 96 -1.92 -4.44 1.16
CA VAL A 96 -2.11 -5.43 0.08
C VAL A 96 -1.14 -6.60 0.24
N GLU A 97 0.15 -6.34 0.49
CA GLU A 97 1.14 -7.38 0.76
C GLU A 97 0.72 -8.24 1.96
N ARG A 98 0.28 -7.60 3.04
CA ARG A 98 -0.15 -8.29 4.25
C ARG A 98 -1.38 -9.17 4.02
N VAL A 99 -2.34 -8.72 3.23
CA VAL A 99 -3.49 -9.55 2.81
C VAL A 99 -3.00 -10.76 2.05
N MET A 100 -2.10 -10.60 1.07
CA MET A 100 -1.55 -11.72 0.31
C MET A 100 -0.83 -12.73 1.23
N GLU A 101 0.00 -12.25 2.17
CA GLU A 101 0.69 -13.10 3.15
C GLU A 101 -0.30 -13.94 3.99
N LEU A 102 -1.39 -13.32 4.48
CA LEU A 102 -2.39 -14.00 5.29
C LEU A 102 -3.19 -15.02 4.46
N SER A 103 -3.61 -14.64 3.25
CA SER A 103 -4.28 -15.56 2.34
C SER A 103 -3.37 -16.75 1.96
N HIS A 104 -2.05 -16.55 1.88
CA HIS A 104 -1.11 -17.65 1.66
C HIS A 104 -1.02 -18.59 2.87
N ALA A 105 -0.92 -18.04 4.09
CA ALA A 105 -0.86 -18.83 5.32
C ALA A 105 -2.12 -19.69 5.51
N GLU A 106 -3.31 -19.16 5.23
CA GLU A 106 -4.59 -19.89 5.30
C GLU A 106 -4.70 -21.03 4.29
N ASN A 107 -4.05 -20.90 3.12
CA ASN A 107 -4.02 -21.94 2.10
C ASN A 107 -2.95 -23.02 2.36
N GLU A 108 -2.02 -22.78 3.27
CA GLU A 108 -0.93 -23.70 3.63
C GLU A 108 -1.21 -24.48 4.92
N THR A 109 -2.21 -24.08 5.72
CA THR A 109 -2.72 -24.92 6.83
C THR A 109 -3.39 -26.17 6.26
N PRO A 110 -2.83 -27.38 6.49
CA PRO A 110 -3.51 -28.61 6.11
C PRO A 110 -4.79 -28.74 6.94
N ASP A 111 -5.87 -29.20 6.31
CA ASP A 111 -7.08 -29.77 6.94
C ASP A 111 -6.70 -30.99 7.80
N ASN A 112 -6.01 -30.75 8.91
CA ASN A 112 -5.69 -31.76 9.92
C ASN A 112 -6.35 -31.33 11.22
N PHE A 113 -7.68 -31.37 11.27
CA PHE A 113 -8.40 -31.82 12.45
C PHE A 113 -9.79 -32.32 12.02
N ASP A 114 -10.03 -33.59 12.36
CA ASP A 114 -11.33 -34.27 12.47
C ASP A 114 -11.98 -34.84 11.20
N GLU A 115 -11.60 -36.08 10.87
CA GLU A 115 -12.59 -37.15 10.97
C GLU A 115 -12.17 -38.15 12.07
N VAL A 116 -13.11 -38.36 12.98
CA VAL A 116 -13.04 -39.01 14.28
C VAL A 116 -13.50 -40.46 14.16
N ALA A 117 -12.77 -41.40 14.77
CA ALA A 117 -13.24 -42.54 15.60
C ALA A 117 -12.20 -43.66 15.68
#